data_AF-W4H349-F1
#
_entry.id   AF-W4H349-F1
#
_cell.length_a   1.000
_cell.length_b   1.000
_cell.length_c   1.000
_cell.angle_alpha   90.00
_cell.angle_beta   90.00
_cell.angle_gamma   90.00
#
_symmetry.space_group_name_H-M   'P 1'
#
loop_
_entity.id
_entity.type
_entity.pdbx_description
1 polymer ?
#
loop_
_entity_poly.entity_id
_entity_poly.type
_entity_poly.pdbx_seq_one_letter_code
_entity_poly.pdbx_strand_id
1 'polypeptide(L)'
;MWQVGADRKKKSEAKLVVGFMKLFLHDGLELDLIAPSYHGDVLRFGSLAEQHVLSFVHDIAPNIRSSGSVLYVLREQHRIGALNIIIGLFNAKVAQGGIKDPTPIQNVATIATNLHAWVQWIVERNQPFSEVENPLTRNISRLTPIRVKALKAAMDKVTRNVEAKIAAELPDVFGICSDGWTDGSKHFCAIFATYGVANVRHTPLLAMSPLLKPDSMDTDAYIAFIEETLGLYGKELANLAFVTGDNCFTNVSMAAKTGAPRMPSWSSNLALKAFLVPYESDMVFIRAVMKRLGDFAQLENLRATVSGVRDLLLLSGQNTPVKKLFDVPEQFESVTKQLQAEDLDMADARTMFHGLPAAPNVAISGSER
;
A
#
# COMPACT_ATOMS: atom_id res chain seq x y z
N MET A 1 -30.26 12.47 34.94
CA MET A 1 -30.28 13.62 34.00
C MET A 1 -30.90 13.32 32.61
N TRP A 2 -31.20 12.06 32.29
CA TRP A 2 -31.26 11.54 30.91
C TRP A 2 -32.68 11.30 30.36
N GLN A 3 -33.55 12.31 30.37
CA GLN A 3 -34.89 12.17 29.77
C GLN A 3 -34.80 11.95 28.26
N VAL A 4 -35.32 10.82 27.78
CA VAL A 4 -35.35 10.44 26.36
C VAL A 4 -36.50 11.16 25.65
N GLY A 5 -36.33 12.47 25.44
CA GLY A 5 -37.21 13.24 24.56
C GLY A 5 -37.18 12.71 23.12
N ALA A 6 -38.19 13.05 22.32
CA ALA A 6 -38.37 12.54 20.95
C ALA A 6 -37.26 12.94 19.95
N ASP A 7 -36.30 13.76 20.36
CA ASP A 7 -35.15 14.19 19.58
C ASP A 7 -34.13 13.04 19.37
N ARG A 8 -34.01 12.61 18.11
CA ARG A 8 -33.05 11.56 17.67
C ARG A 8 -31.60 11.92 17.98
N LYS A 9 -31.22 13.22 17.98
CA LYS A 9 -29.85 13.67 18.28
C LYS A 9 -29.53 13.42 19.75
N LYS A 10 -30.37 13.91 20.67
CA LYS A 10 -30.22 13.68 22.12
C LYS A 10 -30.20 12.19 22.47
N LYS A 11 -31.02 11.37 21.81
CA LYS A 11 -31.01 9.91 21.98
C LYS A 11 -29.71 9.24 21.50
N SER A 12 -29.02 9.81 20.51
CA SER A 12 -27.69 9.35 20.06
C SER A 12 -26.58 9.80 21.01
N GLU A 13 -26.61 11.06 21.45
CA GLU A 13 -25.65 11.61 22.43
C GLU A 13 -25.71 10.87 23.77
N ALA A 14 -26.92 10.61 24.30
CA ALA A 14 -27.11 9.84 25.52
C ALA A 14 -26.52 8.41 25.42
N LYS A 15 -26.68 7.72 24.28
CA LYS A 15 -26.03 6.41 24.05
C LYS A 15 -24.51 6.49 24.12
N LEU A 16 -23.93 7.56 23.58
CA LEU A 16 -22.48 7.75 23.58
C LEU A 16 -21.95 8.08 24.99
N VAL A 17 -22.68 8.89 25.78
CA VAL A 17 -22.32 9.11 27.20
C VAL A 17 -22.44 7.83 28.02
N VAL A 18 -23.49 7.01 27.80
CA VAL A 18 -23.60 5.68 28.45
C VAL A 18 -22.41 4.76 28.10
N GLY A 19 -21.81 4.90 26.92
CA GLY A 19 -20.56 4.25 26.55
C GLY A 19 -19.37 4.67 27.44
N PHE A 20 -19.21 5.98 27.67
CA PHE A 20 -18.19 6.49 28.59
C PHE A 20 -18.48 6.16 30.06
N MET A 21 -19.75 6.24 30.50
CA MET A 21 -20.18 5.94 31.88
C MET A 21 -19.72 4.56 32.36
N LYS A 22 -19.70 3.56 31.48
CA LYS A 22 -19.26 2.21 31.81
C LYS A 22 -17.79 2.14 32.24
N LEU A 23 -16.91 2.99 31.69
CA LEU A 23 -15.49 3.05 32.08
C LEU A 23 -15.33 3.39 33.57
N PHE A 24 -16.27 4.15 34.14
CA PHE A 24 -16.29 4.54 35.55
C PHE A 24 -16.86 3.45 36.48
N LEU A 25 -17.17 2.26 35.97
CA LEU A 25 -17.57 1.06 36.72
C LEU A 25 -16.43 0.01 36.77
N HIS A 26 -15.17 0.46 36.86
CA HIS A 26 -14.00 -0.41 36.88
C HIS A 26 -13.90 -1.29 38.13
N ASP A 27 -14.61 -0.96 39.21
CA ASP A 27 -14.74 -1.82 40.40
C ASP A 27 -15.49 -3.13 40.10
N GLY A 28 -16.36 -3.14 39.09
CA GLY A 28 -17.12 -4.30 38.63
C GLY A 28 -18.51 -3.93 38.10
N LEU A 29 -18.98 -4.70 37.11
CA LEU A 29 -20.32 -4.58 36.52
C LEU A 29 -20.82 -5.98 36.16
N GLU A 30 -21.51 -6.65 37.10
CA GLU A 30 -22.13 -7.94 36.84
C GLU A 30 -23.64 -7.79 36.72
N LEU A 31 -24.16 -8.04 35.52
CA LEU A 31 -25.60 -8.06 35.22
C LEU A 31 -26.01 -9.45 34.75
N ASP A 32 -26.68 -10.21 35.61
CA ASP A 32 -27.37 -11.44 35.23
C ASP A 32 -28.75 -11.09 34.67
N LEU A 33 -29.01 -11.50 33.43
CA LEU A 33 -30.29 -11.30 32.71
C LEU A 33 -31.44 -12.15 33.28
N ILE A 34 -31.13 -13.19 34.07
CA ILE A 34 -32.08 -14.16 34.63
C ILE A 34 -32.41 -13.82 36.10
N ALA A 35 -31.54 -13.08 36.79
CA ALA A 35 -31.73 -12.71 38.19
C ALA A 35 -32.95 -11.79 38.40
N PRO A 36 -33.82 -12.06 39.39
CA PRO A 36 -34.92 -11.16 39.75
C PRO A 36 -34.48 -9.74 40.16
N SER A 37 -33.20 -9.58 40.57
CA SER A 37 -32.62 -8.28 40.90
C SER A 37 -32.23 -7.43 39.69
N TYR A 38 -32.19 -8.00 38.47
CA TYR A 38 -31.64 -7.36 37.25
C TYR A 38 -32.07 -5.90 37.06
N HIS A 39 -33.36 -5.60 37.20
CA HIS A 39 -33.87 -4.24 37.05
C HIS A 39 -33.36 -3.28 38.15
N GLY A 40 -33.25 -3.76 39.39
CA GLY A 40 -32.66 -3.02 40.50
C GLY A 40 -31.16 -2.80 40.33
N ASP A 41 -30.43 -3.82 39.88
CA ASP A 41 -28.99 -3.72 39.61
C ASP A 41 -28.68 -2.78 38.43
N VAL A 42 -29.45 -2.83 37.34
CA VAL A 42 -29.34 -1.87 36.23
C VAL A 42 -29.53 -0.43 36.71
N LEU A 43 -30.52 -0.17 37.58
CA LEU A 43 -30.73 1.16 38.16
C LEU A 43 -29.62 1.57 39.14
N ARG A 44 -29.09 0.62 39.93
CA ARG A 44 -27.99 0.84 40.88
C ARG A 44 -26.69 1.17 40.18
N PHE A 45 -26.26 0.34 39.22
CA PHE A 45 -25.07 0.59 38.40
C PHE A 45 -25.23 1.83 37.52
N GLY A 46 -26.42 2.10 36.98
CA GLY A 46 -26.71 3.33 36.23
C GLY A 46 -26.55 4.60 37.09
N SER A 47 -27.07 4.59 38.32
CA SER A 47 -26.92 5.69 39.28
C SER A 47 -25.47 5.91 39.69
N LEU A 48 -24.75 4.82 39.99
CA LEU A 48 -23.33 4.85 40.37
C LEU A 48 -22.46 5.43 39.24
N ALA A 49 -22.69 5.01 38.00
CA ALA A 49 -21.98 5.53 36.85
C ALA A 49 -22.34 6.99 36.51
N GLU A 50 -23.59 7.41 36.73
CA GLU A 50 -23.98 8.82 36.62
C GLU A 50 -23.27 9.66 37.68
N GLN A 51 -23.18 9.19 38.93
CA GLN A 51 -22.44 9.86 40.01
C GLN A 51 -20.94 9.97 39.71
N HIS A 52 -20.28 8.89 39.28
CA HIS A 52 -18.84 8.90 38.99
C HIS A 52 -18.49 9.82 37.81
N VAL A 53 -19.25 9.77 36.72
CA VAL A 53 -19.07 10.69 35.57
C VAL A 53 -19.35 12.14 35.96
N LEU A 54 -20.40 12.41 36.74
CA LEU A 54 -20.72 13.77 37.15
C LEU A 54 -19.68 14.34 38.13
N SER A 55 -19.04 13.52 38.98
CA SER A 55 -17.89 13.98 39.79
C SER A 55 -16.72 14.36 38.89
N PHE A 56 -16.26 13.43 38.04
CA PHE A 56 -15.12 13.66 37.13
C PHE A 56 -15.33 14.87 36.21
N VAL A 57 -16.54 15.07 35.68
CA VAL A 57 -16.86 16.24 34.85
C VAL A 57 -17.01 17.51 35.69
N HIS A 58 -17.48 17.43 36.93
CA HIS A 58 -17.58 18.59 37.83
C HIS A 58 -16.20 19.14 38.21
N ASP A 59 -15.23 18.26 38.47
CA ASP A 59 -13.86 18.64 38.85
C ASP A 59 -13.11 19.36 37.70
N ILE A 60 -13.57 19.16 36.46
CA ILE A 60 -13.04 19.79 35.23
C ILE A 60 -13.88 21.02 34.82
N ALA A 61 -15.20 20.95 34.99
CA ALA A 61 -16.17 21.93 34.49
C ALA A 61 -17.46 21.94 35.35
N PRO A 62 -17.46 22.58 36.54
CA PRO A 62 -18.50 22.39 37.57
C PRO A 62 -19.93 22.79 37.17
N ASN A 63 -20.06 23.63 36.15
CA ASN A 63 -21.35 24.10 35.63
C ASN A 63 -21.95 23.20 34.52
N ILE A 64 -21.26 22.14 34.07
CA ILE A 64 -21.72 21.30 32.95
C ILE A 64 -22.69 20.22 33.43
N ARG A 65 -23.96 20.35 33.02
CA ARG A 65 -25.08 19.43 33.34
C ARG A 65 -26.00 19.14 32.14
N SER A 66 -25.40 19.01 30.94
CA SER A 66 -26.12 18.65 29.70
C SER A 66 -25.46 17.45 29.02
N SER A 67 -26.24 16.58 28.36
CA SER A 67 -25.74 15.36 27.70
C SER A 67 -24.67 15.64 26.65
N GLY A 68 -24.88 16.66 25.81
CA GLY A 68 -23.94 17.05 24.76
C GLY A 68 -22.68 17.70 25.31
N SER A 69 -22.81 18.50 26.36
CA SER A 69 -21.68 19.16 27.04
C SER A 69 -20.81 18.15 27.81
N VAL A 70 -21.44 17.20 28.52
CA VAL A 70 -20.75 16.07 29.17
C VAL A 70 -20.01 15.22 28.13
N LEU A 71 -20.65 14.89 27.01
CA LEU A 71 -20.02 14.15 25.91
C LEU A 71 -18.84 14.89 25.28
N TYR A 72 -18.90 16.22 25.20
CA TYR A 72 -17.79 17.04 24.71
C TYR A 72 -16.57 16.97 25.65
N VAL A 73 -16.78 17.18 26.95
CA VAL A 73 -15.70 17.06 27.96
C VAL A 73 -15.07 15.66 27.93
N LEU A 74 -15.88 14.60 27.96
CA LEU A 74 -15.38 13.23 27.97
C LEU A 74 -14.57 12.87 26.71
N ARG A 75 -14.95 13.41 25.54
CA ARG A 75 -14.19 13.26 24.29
C ARG A 75 -12.86 14.00 24.32
N GLU A 76 -12.82 15.19 24.89
CA GLU A 76 -11.56 15.95 25.00
C GLU A 76 -10.61 15.30 26.01
N GLN A 77 -11.13 14.82 27.15
CA GLN A 77 -10.37 14.05 28.14
C GLN A 77 -9.86 12.71 27.58
N HIS A 78 -10.58 12.09 26.65
CA HIS A 78 -10.06 10.97 25.87
C HIS A 78 -8.96 11.40 24.90
N ARG A 79 -9.10 12.56 24.22
CA ARG A 79 -8.13 13.07 23.23
C ARG A 79 -6.77 13.39 23.86
N ILE A 80 -6.76 13.92 25.08
CA ILE A 80 -5.53 14.21 25.84
C ILE A 80 -5.03 13.03 26.70
N GLY A 81 -5.67 11.86 26.60
CA GLY A 81 -5.26 10.63 27.30
C GLY A 81 -5.57 10.58 28.81
N ALA A 82 -6.27 11.56 29.38
CA ALA A 82 -6.62 11.59 30.80
C ALA A 82 -7.51 10.40 31.24
N LEU A 83 -8.28 9.82 30.31
CA LEU A 83 -9.07 8.61 30.56
C LEU A 83 -8.27 7.30 30.46
N ASN A 84 -7.00 7.31 30.04
CA ASN A 84 -6.24 6.09 29.74
C ASN A 84 -6.09 5.16 30.96
N ILE A 85 -5.92 5.71 32.16
CA ILE A 85 -5.84 4.92 33.41
C ILE A 85 -7.17 4.22 33.68
N ILE A 86 -8.30 4.94 33.55
CA ILE A 86 -9.65 4.41 33.78
C ILE A 86 -9.98 3.33 32.72
N ILE A 87 -9.61 3.55 31.46
CA ILE A 87 -9.73 2.56 30.38
C ILE A 87 -8.87 1.32 30.67
N GLY A 88 -7.65 1.49 31.18
CA GLY A 88 -6.77 0.39 31.58
C GLY A 88 -7.36 -0.46 32.70
N LEU A 89 -7.84 0.18 33.78
CA LEU A 89 -8.51 -0.50 34.91
C LEU A 89 -9.78 -1.24 34.46
N PHE A 90 -10.62 -0.59 33.65
CA PHE A 90 -11.81 -1.19 33.07
C PHE A 90 -11.47 -2.43 32.21
N ASN A 91 -10.50 -2.32 31.30
CA ASN A 91 -10.08 -3.44 30.45
C ASN A 91 -9.46 -4.59 31.25
N ALA A 92 -8.70 -4.30 32.31
CA ALA A 92 -8.19 -5.33 33.23
C ALA A 92 -9.35 -6.06 33.95
N LYS A 93 -10.40 -5.33 34.37
CA LYS A 93 -11.59 -5.91 35.00
C LYS A 93 -12.44 -6.74 34.02
N VAL A 94 -12.53 -6.34 32.74
CA VAL A 94 -13.10 -7.16 31.66
C VAL A 94 -12.32 -8.47 31.51
N ALA A 95 -10.98 -8.42 31.46
CA ALA A 95 -10.14 -9.61 31.33
C ALA A 95 -10.25 -10.56 32.55
N GLN A 96 -10.53 -10.03 33.74
CA GLN A 96 -10.82 -10.80 34.95
C GLN A 96 -12.26 -11.37 35.00
N GLY A 97 -13.11 -11.08 34.02
CA GLY A 97 -14.50 -11.55 33.97
C GLY A 97 -15.48 -10.82 34.91
N GLY A 98 -15.01 -9.80 35.65
CA GLY A 98 -15.82 -9.00 36.58
C GLY A 98 -16.67 -7.90 35.91
N ILE A 99 -16.74 -7.91 34.58
CA ILE A 99 -17.62 -7.06 33.77
C ILE A 99 -18.40 -7.95 32.81
N LYS A 100 -19.63 -8.28 33.21
CA LYS A 100 -20.63 -9.05 32.46
C LYS A 100 -21.69 -8.09 31.94
N ASP A 101 -21.30 -7.26 30.97
CA ASP A 101 -22.17 -6.32 30.28
C ASP A 101 -22.83 -7.00 29.07
N PRO A 102 -24.18 -7.13 29.01
CA PRO A 102 -24.88 -7.69 27.85
C PRO A 102 -24.81 -6.78 26.61
N THR A 103 -24.21 -5.58 26.71
CA THR A 103 -23.97 -4.67 25.58
C THR A 103 -22.58 -4.95 24.98
N PRO A 104 -22.44 -5.39 23.71
CA PRO A 104 -21.16 -5.91 23.23
C PRO A 104 -20.08 -4.84 23.00
N ILE A 105 -19.05 -4.80 23.85
CA ILE A 105 -17.75 -4.17 23.56
C ILE A 105 -17.13 -4.81 22.30
N GLN A 106 -17.40 -6.11 22.08
CA GLN A 106 -17.02 -6.91 20.90
C GLN A 106 -17.29 -6.21 19.56
N ASN A 107 -18.33 -5.36 19.48
CA ASN A 107 -18.82 -4.79 18.22
C ASN A 107 -17.75 -3.99 17.45
N VAL A 108 -16.83 -3.29 18.14
CA VAL A 108 -15.74 -2.56 17.47
C VAL A 108 -14.76 -3.52 16.78
N ALA A 109 -14.34 -4.58 17.49
CA ALA A 109 -13.47 -5.60 16.93
C ALA A 109 -14.16 -6.36 15.79
N THR A 110 -15.39 -6.81 15.98
CA THR A 110 -16.16 -7.52 14.94
C THR A 110 -16.37 -6.67 13.68
N ILE A 111 -16.67 -5.37 13.81
CA ILE A 111 -16.76 -4.45 12.66
C ILE A 111 -15.40 -4.31 11.96
N ALA A 112 -14.30 -4.19 12.71
CA ALA A 112 -12.96 -4.08 12.14
C ALA A 112 -12.56 -5.37 11.38
N THR A 113 -12.75 -6.55 11.98
CA THR A 113 -12.49 -7.85 11.33
C THR A 113 -13.36 -8.04 10.09
N ASN A 114 -14.64 -7.64 10.14
CA ASN A 114 -15.54 -7.73 8.99
C ASN A 114 -15.13 -6.79 7.84
N LEU A 115 -14.72 -5.56 8.15
CA LEU A 115 -14.19 -4.63 7.15
C LEU A 115 -12.87 -5.12 6.55
N HIS A 116 -11.96 -5.66 7.38
CA HIS A 116 -10.69 -6.23 6.93
C HIS A 116 -10.93 -7.41 5.98
N ALA A 117 -11.81 -8.36 6.32
CA ALA A 117 -12.15 -9.48 5.45
C ALA A 117 -12.76 -9.05 4.10
N TRP A 118 -13.58 -7.98 4.08
CA TRP A 118 -14.07 -7.41 2.82
C TRP A 118 -12.96 -6.72 1.99
N VAL A 119 -12.03 -6.00 2.63
CA VAL A 119 -10.86 -5.42 1.93
C VAL A 119 -9.97 -6.53 1.37
N GLN A 120 -9.67 -7.55 2.17
CA GLN A 120 -8.88 -8.71 1.78
C GLN A 120 -9.49 -9.42 0.56
N TRP A 121 -10.78 -9.77 0.62
CA TRP A 121 -11.49 -10.39 -0.50
C TRP A 121 -11.39 -9.57 -1.80
N ILE A 122 -11.55 -8.25 -1.71
CA ILE A 122 -11.51 -7.36 -2.88
C ILE A 122 -10.09 -7.29 -3.47
N VAL A 123 -9.06 -7.16 -2.63
CA VAL A 123 -7.66 -7.01 -3.05
C VAL A 123 -7.08 -8.34 -3.54
N GLU A 124 -7.11 -9.39 -2.73
CA GLU A 124 -6.47 -10.69 -3.06
C GLU A 124 -7.12 -11.38 -4.26
N ARG A 125 -8.41 -11.12 -4.52
CA ARG A 125 -9.13 -11.69 -5.67
C ARG A 125 -9.30 -10.71 -6.84
N ASN A 126 -8.69 -9.52 -6.77
CA ASN A 126 -8.78 -8.45 -7.79
C ASN A 126 -10.23 -8.21 -8.26
N GLN A 127 -11.14 -7.95 -7.32
CA GLN A 127 -12.57 -7.81 -7.60
C GLN A 127 -12.99 -6.33 -7.70
N PRO A 128 -13.99 -5.99 -8.53
CA PRO A 128 -14.48 -4.61 -8.62
C PRO A 128 -15.11 -4.18 -7.30
N PHE A 129 -14.93 -2.92 -6.90
CA PHE A 129 -15.43 -2.42 -5.60
C PHE A 129 -16.97 -2.54 -5.42
N SER A 130 -17.74 -2.67 -6.51
CA SER A 130 -19.17 -2.96 -6.49
C SER A 130 -19.51 -4.35 -5.95
N GLU A 131 -18.55 -5.26 -5.87
CA GLU A 131 -18.75 -6.66 -5.47
C GLU A 131 -19.18 -6.80 -4.00
N VAL A 132 -18.82 -5.86 -3.12
CA VAL A 132 -19.36 -5.81 -1.74
C VAL A 132 -20.85 -5.42 -1.69
N GLU A 133 -21.40 -4.93 -2.80
CA GLU A 133 -22.81 -4.63 -2.97
C GLU A 133 -23.59 -5.67 -3.80
N ASN A 134 -22.89 -6.61 -4.45
CA ASN A 134 -23.46 -7.68 -5.27
C ASN A 134 -24.42 -8.57 -4.45
N PRO A 135 -25.70 -8.74 -4.86
CA PRO A 135 -26.66 -9.56 -4.14
C PRO A 135 -26.26 -11.03 -3.99
N LEU A 136 -25.64 -11.64 -5.02
CA LEU A 136 -25.22 -13.04 -4.98
C LEU A 136 -24.09 -13.22 -3.96
N THR A 137 -23.09 -12.35 -4.02
CA THR A 137 -21.90 -12.38 -3.18
C THR A 137 -22.25 -12.16 -1.71
N ARG A 138 -23.16 -11.22 -1.44
CA ARG A 138 -23.75 -11.02 -0.10
C ARG A 138 -24.50 -12.26 0.40
N ASN A 139 -25.24 -12.94 -0.46
CA ASN A 139 -26.03 -14.13 -0.11
C ASN A 139 -25.17 -15.37 0.19
N ILE A 140 -23.99 -15.51 -0.44
CA ILE A 140 -23.04 -16.61 -0.16
C ILE A 140 -22.01 -16.25 0.92
N SER A 141 -21.77 -14.97 1.18
CA SER A 141 -20.78 -14.53 2.18
C SER A 141 -21.28 -14.73 3.61
N ARG A 142 -20.38 -15.13 4.51
CA ARG A 142 -20.61 -15.08 5.98
C ARG A 142 -20.33 -13.68 6.57
N LEU A 143 -19.99 -12.70 5.74
CA LEU A 143 -19.63 -11.35 6.16
C LEU A 143 -20.88 -10.48 6.28
N THR A 144 -20.91 -9.60 7.28
CA THR A 144 -21.95 -8.57 7.40
C THR A 144 -21.87 -7.63 6.19
N PRO A 145 -22.96 -7.44 5.42
CA PRO A 145 -22.94 -6.62 4.20
C PRO A 145 -22.51 -5.18 4.46
N ILE A 146 -21.55 -4.70 3.66
CA ILE A 146 -21.08 -3.30 3.68
C ILE A 146 -21.50 -2.56 2.40
N ARG A 147 -21.21 -1.25 2.35
CA ARG A 147 -21.38 -0.42 1.15
C ARG A 147 -20.04 -0.08 0.52
N VAL A 148 -20.00 0.26 -0.78
CA VAL A 148 -18.77 0.72 -1.46
C VAL A 148 -18.13 1.90 -0.73
N LYS A 149 -18.96 2.85 -0.22
CA LYS A 149 -18.46 3.99 0.57
C LYS A 149 -17.81 3.57 1.90
N ALA A 150 -18.25 2.47 2.51
CA ALA A 150 -17.65 1.94 3.73
C ALA A 150 -16.37 1.15 3.44
N LEU A 151 -16.31 0.41 2.32
CA LEU A 151 -15.10 -0.23 1.82
C LEU A 151 -14.00 0.82 1.56
N LYS A 152 -14.30 1.85 0.76
CA LYS A 152 -13.34 2.93 0.46
C LYS A 152 -12.84 3.61 1.74
N ALA A 153 -13.74 4.03 2.63
CA ALA A 153 -13.36 4.65 3.91
C ALA A 153 -12.65 3.70 4.92
N ALA A 154 -12.57 2.39 4.64
CA ALA A 154 -11.71 1.45 5.34
C ALA A 154 -10.34 1.32 4.64
N MET A 155 -10.32 1.22 3.31
CA MET A 155 -9.08 1.25 2.51
C MET A 155 -8.29 2.55 2.76
N ASP A 156 -8.95 3.72 2.73
CA ASP A 156 -8.36 5.04 3.04
C ASP A 156 -7.69 5.12 4.43
N LYS A 157 -8.04 4.22 5.36
CA LYS A 157 -7.43 4.10 6.70
C LYS A 157 -6.33 3.05 6.74
N VAL A 158 -6.49 1.94 6.01
CA VAL A 158 -5.42 0.95 5.82
C VAL A 158 -4.23 1.62 5.14
N THR A 159 -4.45 2.40 4.08
CA THR A 159 -3.41 3.19 3.41
C THR A 159 -2.68 4.09 4.40
N ARG A 160 -3.38 4.93 5.19
CA ARG A 160 -2.76 5.80 6.21
C ARG A 160 -1.97 5.05 7.28
N ASN A 161 -2.45 3.87 7.70
CA ASN A 161 -1.72 3.04 8.67
C ASN A 161 -0.46 2.41 8.05
N VAL A 162 -0.47 2.10 6.74
CA VAL A 162 0.69 1.62 5.99
C VAL A 162 1.67 2.77 5.73
N GLU A 163 1.20 3.93 5.29
CA GLU A 163 1.97 5.17 5.13
C GLU A 163 2.72 5.51 6.43
N ALA A 164 1.99 5.56 7.56
CA ALA A 164 2.57 5.84 8.88
C ALA A 164 3.54 4.75 9.37
N LYS A 165 3.32 3.46 9.03
CA LYS A 165 4.29 2.39 9.32
C LYS A 165 5.57 2.59 8.50
N ILE A 166 5.44 2.82 7.20
CA ILE A 166 6.59 3.06 6.31
C ILE A 166 7.37 4.29 6.78
N ALA A 167 6.71 5.40 7.10
CA ALA A 167 7.36 6.62 7.60
C ALA A 167 8.15 6.39 8.92
N ALA A 168 7.69 5.47 9.78
CA ALA A 168 8.37 5.10 11.02
C ALA A 168 9.49 4.04 10.83
N GLU A 169 9.52 3.32 9.70
CA GLU A 169 10.49 2.28 9.36
C GLU A 169 11.59 2.79 8.40
N LEU A 170 11.27 3.80 7.58
CA LEU A 170 12.12 4.38 6.54
C LEU A 170 13.29 5.18 7.15
N PRO A 171 14.55 4.75 6.97
CA PRO A 171 15.71 5.47 7.49
C PRO A 171 15.95 6.82 6.77
N ASP A 172 16.82 7.65 7.32
CA ASP A 172 17.21 8.95 6.72
C ASP A 172 18.20 8.83 5.55
N VAL A 173 18.56 7.59 5.18
CA VAL A 173 19.44 7.25 4.06
C VAL A 173 18.85 6.02 3.36
N PHE A 174 18.24 6.22 2.19
CA PHE A 174 17.58 5.16 1.43
C PHE A 174 17.75 5.37 -0.09
N GLY A 175 17.62 4.32 -0.89
CA GLY A 175 17.54 4.44 -2.35
C GLY A 175 16.11 4.59 -2.85
N ILE A 176 15.93 5.16 -4.04
CA ILE A 176 14.62 5.25 -4.70
C ILE A 176 14.63 4.47 -6.01
N CYS A 177 13.61 3.64 -6.20
CA CYS A 177 13.34 2.92 -7.45
C CYS A 177 12.17 3.60 -8.17
N SER A 178 12.39 3.97 -9.42
CA SER A 178 11.36 4.44 -10.34
C SER A 178 11.03 3.35 -11.36
N ASP A 179 9.75 3.05 -11.53
CA ASP A 179 9.24 2.32 -12.70
C ASP A 179 8.19 3.16 -13.43
N GLY A 180 8.14 3.03 -14.76
CA GLY A 180 7.36 3.91 -15.63
C GLY A 180 6.92 3.21 -16.91
N TRP A 181 5.60 3.04 -17.07
CA TRP A 181 5.00 2.36 -18.22
C TRP A 181 3.85 3.17 -18.81
N THR A 182 3.47 2.86 -20.05
CA THR A 182 2.37 3.56 -20.74
C THR A 182 1.29 2.57 -21.12
N ASP A 183 0.06 2.83 -20.70
CA ASP A 183 -1.14 2.11 -21.11
C ASP A 183 -2.11 3.07 -21.81
N GLY A 184 -2.45 2.76 -23.07
CA GLY A 184 -3.20 3.63 -23.95
C GLY A 184 -2.59 5.03 -24.05
N SER A 185 -3.32 6.05 -23.58
CA SER A 185 -2.93 7.46 -23.57
C SER A 185 -2.37 7.95 -22.22
N LYS A 186 -2.14 7.05 -21.25
CA LYS A 186 -1.68 7.40 -19.91
C LYS A 186 -0.31 6.80 -19.65
N HIS A 187 0.65 7.66 -19.30
CA HIS A 187 1.89 7.23 -18.68
C HIS A 187 1.65 7.10 -17.17
N PHE A 188 2.07 5.98 -16.59
CA PHE A 188 2.00 5.70 -15.15
C PHE A 188 3.42 5.65 -14.60
N CYS A 189 3.59 6.17 -13.39
CA CYS A 189 4.81 6.01 -12.61
C CYS A 189 4.47 5.31 -11.29
N ALA A 190 5.33 4.39 -10.88
CA ALA A 190 5.42 3.85 -9.53
C ALA A 190 6.76 4.24 -8.89
N ILE A 191 6.69 4.72 -7.65
CA ILE A 191 7.85 5.10 -6.82
C ILE A 191 7.95 4.11 -5.66
N PHE A 192 9.11 3.49 -5.47
CA PHE A 192 9.40 2.63 -4.33
C PHE A 192 10.62 3.17 -3.57
N ALA A 193 10.60 3.11 -2.24
CA ALA A 193 11.85 3.20 -1.48
C ALA A 193 12.57 1.85 -1.55
N THR A 194 13.89 1.83 -1.39
CA THR A 194 14.68 0.62 -1.11
C THR A 194 15.69 0.90 -0.02
N TYR A 195 15.60 0.14 1.07
CA TYR A 195 16.47 0.29 2.25
C TYR A 195 16.73 -1.07 2.91
N GLY A 196 17.73 -1.11 3.80
CA GLY A 196 18.09 -2.30 4.57
C GLY A 196 17.70 -2.17 6.04
N VAL A 197 17.01 -3.16 6.60
CA VAL A 197 16.75 -3.28 8.04
C VAL A 197 17.19 -4.66 8.50
N ALA A 198 18.04 -4.74 9.52
CA ALA A 198 18.57 -6.01 10.05
C ALA A 198 19.12 -6.97 8.96
N ASN A 199 19.82 -6.41 7.96
CA ASN A 199 20.32 -7.08 6.75
C ASN A 199 19.27 -7.67 5.78
N VAL A 200 17.98 -7.38 5.96
CA VAL A 200 16.92 -7.68 4.99
C VAL A 200 16.69 -6.46 4.08
N ARG A 201 16.45 -6.69 2.78
CA ARG A 201 16.08 -5.64 1.81
C ARG A 201 14.57 -5.37 1.87
N HIS A 202 14.18 -4.12 2.08
CA HIS A 202 12.79 -3.67 2.08
C HIS A 202 12.56 -2.75 0.89
N THR A 203 11.59 -3.08 0.02
CA THR A 203 11.26 -2.28 -1.17
C THR A 203 9.76 -1.91 -1.23
N PRO A 204 9.24 -1.07 -0.31
CA PRO A 204 7.84 -0.68 -0.30
C PRO A 204 7.52 0.36 -1.40
N LEU A 205 6.35 0.19 -2.04
CA LEU A 205 5.74 1.21 -2.90
C LEU A 205 5.33 2.42 -2.05
N LEU A 206 5.85 3.61 -2.39
CA LEU A 206 5.51 4.88 -1.74
C LEU A 206 4.30 5.56 -2.40
N ALA A 207 4.25 5.54 -3.74
CA ALA A 207 3.18 6.14 -4.53
C ALA A 207 3.09 5.51 -5.93
N MET A 208 1.91 5.54 -6.53
CA MET A 208 1.69 5.21 -7.94
C MET A 208 0.66 6.17 -8.53
N SER A 209 0.99 6.83 -9.65
CA SER A 209 0.17 7.90 -10.22
C SER A 209 0.22 7.94 -11.77
N PRO A 210 -0.91 8.22 -12.46
CA PRO A 210 -0.90 8.55 -13.88
C PRO A 210 -0.40 9.98 -14.10
N LEU A 211 0.73 10.13 -14.78
CA LEU A 211 1.34 11.41 -15.10
C LEU A 211 0.57 12.10 -16.25
N LEU A 212 0.28 13.39 -16.08
CA LEU A 212 -0.57 14.16 -16.99
C LEU A 212 0.20 14.67 -18.22
N LYS A 213 0.46 13.75 -19.16
CA LYS A 213 0.86 13.87 -20.59
C LYS A 213 2.12 13.04 -20.88
N PRO A 214 2.19 12.34 -22.03
CA PRO A 214 3.45 11.78 -22.54
C PRO A 214 4.37 12.84 -23.15
N ASP A 215 3.79 13.88 -23.76
CA ASP A 215 4.50 14.75 -24.72
C ASP A 215 5.29 15.89 -24.06
N SER A 216 4.93 16.25 -22.82
CA SER A 216 5.69 17.16 -21.98
C SER A 216 6.44 16.37 -20.93
N MET A 217 7.66 15.92 -21.27
CA MET A 217 8.64 15.37 -20.31
C MET A 217 9.20 16.46 -19.39
N ASP A 218 8.31 17.23 -18.77
CA ASP A 218 8.66 18.21 -17.75
C ASP A 218 9.15 17.44 -16.52
N THR A 219 10.48 17.34 -16.40
CA THR A 219 11.11 16.60 -15.33
C THR A 219 10.93 17.31 -13.98
N ASP A 220 10.57 18.59 -13.99
CA ASP A 220 10.38 19.38 -12.79
C ASP A 220 9.02 19.05 -12.16
N ALA A 221 7.99 18.80 -12.99
CA ALA A 221 6.73 18.22 -12.53
C ALA A 221 6.89 16.78 -11.99
N TYR A 222 7.82 16.00 -12.55
CA TYR A 222 8.12 14.64 -12.06
C TYR A 222 8.89 14.65 -10.73
N ILE A 223 9.87 15.53 -10.59
CA ILE A 223 10.63 15.70 -9.35
C ILE A 223 9.73 16.28 -8.25
N ALA A 224 8.86 17.23 -8.58
CA ALA A 224 7.86 17.74 -7.63
C ALA A 224 6.90 16.64 -7.13
N PHE A 225 6.52 15.67 -7.98
CA PHE A 225 5.75 14.50 -7.55
C PHE A 225 6.54 13.58 -6.59
N ILE A 226 7.86 13.44 -6.78
CA ILE A 226 8.72 12.74 -5.82
C ILE A 226 8.86 13.54 -4.52
N GLU A 227 9.09 14.86 -4.58
CA GLU A 227 9.20 15.73 -3.41
C GLU A 227 7.91 15.72 -2.57
N GLU A 228 6.74 15.85 -3.21
CA GLU A 228 5.43 15.72 -2.58
C GLU A 228 5.27 14.33 -1.95
N THR A 229 5.62 13.26 -2.69
CA THR A 229 5.56 11.87 -2.19
C THR A 229 6.44 11.68 -0.96
N LEU A 230 7.71 12.10 -0.99
CA LEU A 230 8.65 11.96 0.13
C LEU A 230 8.21 12.80 1.34
N GLY A 231 7.62 13.97 1.10
CA GLY A 231 7.02 14.82 2.14
C GLY A 231 5.93 14.13 2.95
N LEU A 232 5.16 13.21 2.36
CA LEU A 232 4.17 12.39 3.09
C LEU A 232 4.82 11.46 4.13
N TYR A 233 6.06 11.04 3.89
CA TYR A 233 6.86 10.19 4.78
C TYR A 233 7.85 10.99 5.64
N GLY A 234 7.81 12.33 5.59
CA GLY A 234 8.73 13.21 6.32
C GLY A 234 10.19 13.14 5.83
N LYS A 235 10.41 12.84 4.55
CA LYS A 235 11.74 12.78 3.92
C LYS A 235 11.89 13.83 2.83
N GLU A 236 13.14 14.11 2.47
CA GLU A 236 13.55 15.05 1.41
C GLU A 236 14.41 14.33 0.35
N LEU A 237 14.63 14.96 -0.80
CA LEU A 237 15.56 14.45 -1.82
C LEU A 237 17.00 14.26 -1.28
N ALA A 238 17.38 15.02 -0.24
CA ALA A 238 18.67 14.91 0.43
C ALA A 238 18.87 13.58 1.20
N ASN A 239 17.80 12.82 1.47
CA ASN A 239 17.87 11.49 2.07
C ASN A 239 18.20 10.36 1.05
N LEU A 240 18.30 10.69 -0.25
CA LEU A 240 18.47 9.72 -1.32
C LEU A 240 19.95 9.30 -1.48
N ALA A 241 20.24 8.06 -1.08
CA ALA A 241 21.55 7.43 -1.23
C ALA A 241 21.86 7.01 -2.68
N PHE A 242 20.83 6.67 -3.46
CA PHE A 242 20.93 6.34 -4.89
C PHE A 242 19.57 6.45 -5.59
N VAL A 243 19.63 6.63 -6.92
CA VAL A 243 18.46 6.54 -7.82
C VAL A 243 18.63 5.32 -8.72
N THR A 244 17.60 4.49 -8.85
CA THR A 244 17.56 3.39 -9.82
C THR A 244 16.22 3.37 -10.56
N GLY A 245 16.23 2.81 -11.76
CA GLY A 245 15.13 2.83 -12.71
C GLY A 245 15.66 2.67 -14.14
N ASP A 246 14.77 2.75 -15.13
CA ASP A 246 15.17 2.65 -16.53
C ASP A 246 16.04 3.84 -16.98
N ASN A 247 16.69 3.72 -18.14
CA ASN A 247 17.50 4.80 -18.72
C ASN A 247 16.65 5.83 -19.50
N CYS A 248 15.56 6.30 -18.88
CA CYS A 248 14.82 7.47 -19.36
C CYS A 248 15.54 8.77 -19.01
N PHE A 249 15.21 9.84 -19.73
CA PHE A 249 15.72 11.19 -19.47
C PHE A 249 15.42 11.67 -18.04
N THR A 250 14.25 11.27 -17.52
CA THR A 250 13.75 11.62 -16.18
C THR A 250 14.68 11.13 -15.07
N ASN A 251 15.11 9.86 -15.12
CA ASN A 251 16.03 9.28 -14.13
C ASN A 251 17.46 9.83 -14.23
N VAL A 252 17.89 10.25 -15.43
CA VAL A 252 19.17 10.96 -15.63
C VAL A 252 19.12 12.35 -14.98
N SER A 253 18.07 13.11 -15.27
CA SER A 253 17.88 14.47 -14.76
C SER A 253 17.62 14.49 -13.25
N MET A 254 16.91 13.49 -12.69
CA MET A 254 16.77 13.32 -11.24
C MET A 254 18.13 13.14 -10.57
N ALA A 255 18.96 12.19 -11.00
CA ALA A 255 20.28 11.97 -10.42
C ALA A 255 21.20 13.21 -10.52
N ALA A 256 21.10 13.95 -11.63
CA ALA A 256 21.83 15.21 -11.81
C ALA A 256 21.34 16.35 -10.89
N LYS A 257 20.06 16.34 -10.47
CA LYS A 257 19.47 17.34 -9.58
C LYS A 257 19.57 16.98 -8.09
N THR A 258 19.53 15.69 -7.73
CA THR A 258 19.68 15.22 -6.34
C THR A 258 21.14 15.06 -5.94
N GLY A 259 22.06 14.92 -6.91
CA GLY A 259 23.46 14.56 -6.65
C GLY A 259 23.66 13.10 -6.26
N ALA A 260 22.58 12.31 -6.16
CA ALA A 260 22.65 10.91 -5.77
C ALA A 260 23.17 10.03 -6.92
N PRO A 261 24.09 9.08 -6.66
CA PRO A 261 24.60 8.19 -7.69
C PRO A 261 23.49 7.38 -8.35
N ARG A 262 23.49 7.32 -9.68
CA ARG A 262 22.52 6.55 -10.45
C ARG A 262 22.99 5.10 -10.60
N MET A 263 22.29 4.18 -9.97
CA MET A 263 22.50 2.74 -10.15
C MET A 263 21.77 2.28 -11.42
N PRO A 264 22.43 1.56 -12.35
CA PRO A 264 21.79 1.11 -13.58
C PRO A 264 20.86 -0.09 -13.31
N SER A 265 19.58 0.03 -13.66
CA SER A 265 18.72 -1.14 -13.80
C SER A 265 19.13 -1.94 -15.04
N TRP A 266 19.05 -3.28 -15.01
CA TRP A 266 19.33 -4.09 -16.20
C TRP A 266 18.23 -3.97 -17.27
N SER A 267 17.02 -3.58 -16.88
CA SER A 267 15.93 -3.22 -17.81
C SER A 267 16.29 -2.01 -18.68
N SER A 268 17.30 -1.22 -18.29
CA SER A 268 18.02 -0.38 -19.25
C SER A 268 18.77 -1.25 -20.27
N ASN A 269 18.06 -1.59 -21.34
CA ASN A 269 18.50 -2.40 -22.49
C ASN A 269 19.69 -1.81 -23.28
N LEU A 270 20.51 -0.93 -22.70
CA LEU A 270 21.61 -0.22 -23.35
C LEU A 270 22.79 -1.17 -23.66
N ALA A 271 23.11 -2.10 -22.76
CA ALA A 271 24.12 -3.14 -23.00
C ALA A 271 23.69 -4.08 -24.14
N LEU A 272 22.44 -4.54 -24.12
CA LEU A 272 21.88 -5.35 -25.20
C LEU A 272 21.81 -4.57 -26.52
N LYS A 273 21.39 -3.29 -26.51
CA LYS A 273 21.43 -2.42 -27.71
C LYS A 273 22.84 -2.30 -28.29
N ALA A 274 23.87 -2.12 -27.46
CA ALA A 274 25.26 -2.06 -27.90
C ALA A 274 25.73 -3.41 -28.50
N PHE A 275 25.37 -4.53 -27.88
CA PHE A 275 25.63 -5.87 -28.43
C PHE A 275 24.90 -6.13 -29.76
N LEU A 276 23.71 -5.55 -29.96
CA LEU A 276 22.89 -5.72 -31.16
C LEU A 276 23.32 -4.84 -32.35
N VAL A 277 24.25 -3.89 -32.18
CA VAL A 277 24.72 -3.01 -33.29
C VAL A 277 25.24 -3.80 -34.52
N PRO A 278 26.06 -4.85 -34.38
CA PRO A 278 26.52 -5.64 -35.53
C PRO A 278 25.40 -6.43 -36.26
N TYR A 279 24.21 -6.51 -35.66
CA TYR A 279 23.05 -7.26 -36.16
C TYR A 279 21.92 -6.34 -36.63
N GLU A 280 22.18 -5.05 -36.86
CA GLU A 280 21.14 -4.07 -37.20
C GLU A 280 20.36 -4.44 -38.47
N SER A 281 21.01 -5.00 -39.49
CA SER A 281 20.36 -5.53 -40.70
C SER A 281 19.32 -6.60 -40.39
N ASP A 282 19.68 -7.54 -39.53
CA ASP A 282 18.85 -8.68 -39.17
C ASP A 282 17.71 -8.21 -38.26
N MET A 283 17.98 -7.23 -37.38
CA MET A 283 16.98 -6.57 -36.54
C MET A 283 15.99 -5.69 -37.33
N VAL A 284 16.34 -5.21 -38.53
CA VAL A 284 15.39 -4.57 -39.45
C VAL A 284 14.50 -5.62 -40.12
N PHE A 285 15.07 -6.74 -40.57
CA PHE A 285 14.31 -7.86 -41.14
C PHE A 285 13.34 -8.48 -40.12
N ILE A 286 13.81 -8.76 -38.91
CA ILE A 286 12.99 -9.27 -37.79
C ILE A 286 11.87 -8.28 -37.45
N ARG A 287 12.13 -6.96 -37.41
CA ARG A 287 11.07 -5.95 -37.22
C ARG A 287 10.04 -5.94 -38.36
N ALA A 288 10.45 -6.15 -39.61
CA ALA A 288 9.53 -6.25 -40.75
C ALA A 288 8.64 -7.52 -40.67
N VAL A 289 9.21 -8.66 -40.25
CA VAL A 289 8.47 -9.91 -40.02
C VAL A 289 7.51 -9.77 -38.82
N MET A 290 8.00 -9.26 -37.68
CA MET A 290 7.20 -9.04 -36.47
C MET A 290 6.06 -8.05 -36.70
N LYS A 291 6.26 -7.01 -37.52
CA LYS A 291 5.18 -6.09 -37.90
C LYS A 291 4.08 -6.82 -38.68
N ARG A 292 4.45 -7.59 -39.71
CA ARG A 292 3.50 -8.41 -40.50
C ARG A 292 2.75 -9.42 -39.61
N LEU A 293 3.43 -10.08 -38.67
CA LEU A 293 2.80 -10.98 -37.71
C LEU A 293 1.87 -10.23 -36.73
N GLY A 294 2.21 -9.00 -36.36
CA GLY A 294 1.35 -8.09 -35.59
C GLY A 294 0.08 -7.70 -36.36
N ASP A 295 0.19 -7.43 -37.66
CA ASP A 295 -0.95 -7.15 -38.54
C ASP A 295 -1.90 -8.38 -38.66
N PHE A 296 -1.40 -9.61 -38.43
CA PHE A 296 -2.18 -10.86 -38.33
C PHE A 296 -2.65 -11.22 -36.91
N ALA A 297 -2.34 -10.42 -35.88
CA ALA A 297 -2.49 -10.82 -34.47
C ALA A 297 -3.93 -10.87 -33.93
N GLN A 298 -4.96 -10.71 -34.77
CA GLN A 298 -6.37 -10.94 -34.39
C GLN A 298 -6.72 -12.42 -34.17
N LEU A 299 -5.78 -13.35 -34.39
CA LEU A 299 -5.95 -14.80 -34.21
C LEU A 299 -4.97 -15.35 -33.16
N GLU A 300 -5.31 -15.20 -31.87
CA GLU A 300 -4.49 -15.63 -30.72
C GLU A 300 -4.00 -17.10 -30.81
N ASN A 301 -4.80 -17.97 -31.45
CA ASN A 301 -4.51 -19.39 -31.62
C ASN A 301 -3.20 -19.70 -32.37
N LEU A 302 -2.65 -18.79 -33.18
CA LEU A 302 -1.40 -19.03 -33.92
C LEU A 302 -0.14 -19.05 -33.04
N ARG A 303 -0.21 -18.58 -31.78
CA ARG A 303 0.98 -18.45 -30.92
C ARG A 303 1.69 -19.78 -30.65
N ALA A 304 0.94 -20.89 -30.61
CA ALA A 304 1.49 -22.25 -30.50
C ALA A 304 2.16 -22.76 -31.80
N THR A 305 1.81 -22.19 -32.95
CA THR A 305 2.32 -22.58 -34.28
C THR A 305 3.64 -21.88 -34.63
N VAL A 306 4.02 -20.81 -33.91
CA VAL A 306 5.17 -19.95 -34.23
C VAL A 306 6.51 -20.72 -34.26
N SER A 307 6.66 -21.79 -33.49
CA SER A 307 7.87 -22.63 -33.53
C SER A 307 8.09 -23.27 -34.91
N GLY A 308 7.04 -23.79 -35.54
CA GLY A 308 7.09 -24.35 -36.90
C GLY A 308 7.16 -23.30 -38.00
N VAL A 309 6.63 -22.10 -37.76
CA VAL A 309 6.73 -20.97 -38.71
C VAL A 309 8.17 -20.40 -38.76
N ARG A 310 8.96 -20.57 -37.70
CA ARG A 310 10.36 -20.09 -37.59
C ARG A 310 11.27 -20.61 -38.72
N ASP A 311 11.10 -21.87 -39.11
CA ASP A 311 11.86 -22.50 -40.21
C ASP A 311 11.21 -22.32 -41.61
N LEU A 312 9.99 -21.76 -41.68
CA LEU A 312 9.31 -21.41 -42.94
C LEU A 312 9.54 -19.95 -43.40
N LEU A 313 9.94 -19.06 -42.49
CA LEU A 313 10.19 -17.64 -42.78
C LEU A 313 11.67 -17.26 -42.95
N LEU A 314 12.60 -18.18 -42.67
CA LEU A 314 14.04 -17.93 -42.71
C LEU A 314 14.72 -18.87 -43.72
N LEU A 315 15.51 -18.31 -44.64
CA LEU A 315 16.41 -19.12 -45.46
C LEU A 315 17.47 -19.79 -44.57
N SER A 316 17.92 -20.99 -44.92
CA SER A 316 18.81 -21.81 -44.08
C SER A 316 20.09 -21.09 -43.64
N GLY A 317 20.69 -20.27 -44.51
CA GLY A 317 21.86 -19.44 -44.19
C GLY A 317 21.60 -18.28 -43.21
N GLN A 318 20.35 -17.81 -43.10
CA GLN A 318 19.93 -16.75 -42.15
C GLN A 318 19.50 -17.32 -40.79
N ASN A 319 19.17 -18.61 -40.73
CA ASN A 319 18.69 -19.26 -39.51
C ASN A 319 19.80 -19.36 -38.44
N THR A 320 21.08 -19.50 -38.84
CA THR A 320 22.22 -19.60 -37.89
C THR A 320 22.60 -18.28 -37.20
N PRO A 321 22.72 -17.13 -37.89
CA PRO A 321 22.88 -15.83 -37.22
C PRO A 321 21.70 -15.50 -36.31
N VAL A 322 20.46 -15.73 -36.79
CA VAL A 322 19.25 -15.43 -36.02
C VAL A 322 19.15 -16.32 -34.77
N LYS A 323 19.52 -17.61 -34.80
CA LYS A 323 19.57 -18.45 -33.59
C LYS A 323 20.52 -17.87 -32.53
N LYS A 324 21.75 -17.51 -32.90
CA LYS A 324 22.69 -16.81 -32.00
C LYS A 324 22.14 -15.48 -31.47
N LEU A 325 21.31 -14.80 -32.25
CA LEU A 325 20.63 -13.56 -31.87
C LEU A 325 19.48 -13.76 -30.88
N PHE A 326 19.00 -14.99 -30.68
CA PHE A 326 18.04 -15.36 -29.62
C PHE A 326 18.72 -15.97 -28.39
N ASP A 327 19.80 -16.74 -28.56
CA ASP A 327 20.57 -17.32 -27.45
C ASP A 327 21.06 -16.24 -26.46
N VAL A 328 21.41 -15.05 -26.95
CA VAL A 328 21.90 -13.93 -26.13
C VAL A 328 20.78 -13.24 -25.34
N PRO A 329 19.64 -12.82 -25.93
CA PRO A 329 18.46 -12.40 -25.17
C PRO A 329 18.01 -13.39 -24.08
N GLU A 330 18.08 -14.70 -24.31
CA GLU A 330 17.73 -15.70 -23.28
C GLU A 330 18.72 -15.67 -22.10
N GLN A 331 20.03 -15.47 -22.35
CA GLN A 331 21.03 -15.26 -21.29
C GLN A 331 20.78 -13.94 -20.53
N PHE A 332 20.50 -12.85 -21.23
CA PHE A 332 20.15 -11.57 -20.60
C PHE A 332 18.85 -11.67 -19.79
N GLU A 333 17.81 -12.34 -20.29
CA GLU A 333 16.55 -12.55 -19.57
C GLU A 333 16.76 -13.40 -18.29
N SER A 334 17.59 -14.44 -18.37
CA SER A 334 17.96 -15.28 -17.22
C SER A 334 18.66 -14.49 -16.12
N VAL A 335 19.70 -13.72 -16.47
CA VAL A 335 20.43 -12.84 -15.53
C VAL A 335 19.51 -11.75 -14.98
N THR A 336 18.58 -11.23 -15.78
CA THR A 336 17.72 -10.07 -15.40
C THR A 336 16.73 -10.61 -14.35
N LYS A 337 16.13 -11.80 -14.57
CA LYS A 337 15.27 -12.44 -13.57
C LYS A 337 15.99 -12.71 -12.24
N GLN A 338 17.27 -13.08 -12.28
CA GLN A 338 18.09 -13.26 -11.08
C GLN A 338 18.38 -11.91 -10.39
N LEU A 339 18.73 -10.87 -11.14
CA LEU A 339 18.91 -9.50 -10.63
C LEU A 339 17.61 -8.86 -10.09
N GLN A 340 16.43 -9.45 -10.33
CA GLN A 340 15.14 -9.06 -9.77
C GLN A 340 14.75 -9.83 -8.49
N ALA A 341 15.53 -10.84 -8.09
CA ALA A 341 15.24 -11.64 -6.92
C ALA A 341 15.34 -10.84 -5.60
N GLU A 342 14.76 -11.38 -4.52
CA GLU A 342 14.73 -10.74 -3.19
C GLU A 342 15.97 -11.04 -2.35
N ASP A 343 16.68 -12.11 -2.68
CA ASP A 343 17.80 -12.71 -1.95
C ASP A 343 19.20 -12.42 -2.55
N LEU A 344 19.28 -11.79 -3.72
CA LEU A 344 20.55 -11.53 -4.40
C LEU A 344 21.34 -10.37 -3.75
N ASP A 345 22.63 -10.62 -3.45
CA ASP A 345 23.55 -9.60 -2.94
C ASP A 345 24.35 -8.88 -4.05
N MET A 346 25.05 -7.80 -3.67
CA MET A 346 25.81 -6.95 -4.61
C MET A 346 27.10 -7.59 -5.14
N ALA A 347 27.64 -8.62 -4.48
CA ALA A 347 28.81 -9.38 -4.91
C ALA A 347 28.44 -10.50 -5.88
N ASP A 348 27.30 -11.17 -5.67
CA ASP A 348 26.72 -12.11 -6.63
C ASP A 348 26.24 -11.38 -7.89
N ALA A 349 25.55 -10.23 -7.75
CA ALA A 349 25.22 -9.37 -8.88
C ALA A 349 26.48 -8.95 -9.66
N ARG A 350 27.57 -8.57 -8.97
CA ARG A 350 28.87 -8.28 -9.61
C ARG A 350 29.45 -9.49 -10.33
N THR A 351 29.30 -10.69 -9.78
CA THR A 351 29.77 -11.93 -10.39
C THR A 351 28.96 -12.27 -11.64
N MET A 352 27.64 -12.04 -11.63
CA MET A 352 26.78 -12.13 -12.83
C MET A 352 27.21 -11.12 -13.92
N PHE A 353 27.52 -9.87 -13.55
CA PHE A 353 28.03 -8.88 -14.51
C PHE A 353 29.38 -9.28 -15.13
N HIS A 354 30.26 -9.96 -14.39
CA HIS A 354 31.52 -10.51 -14.93
C HIS A 354 31.32 -11.77 -15.79
N GLY A 355 30.19 -12.46 -15.68
CA GLY A 355 29.85 -13.64 -16.48
C GLY A 355 29.19 -13.35 -17.83
N LEU A 356 28.76 -12.11 -18.08
CA LEU A 356 28.15 -11.71 -19.36
C LEU A 356 29.19 -11.65 -20.50
N PRO A 357 28.82 -11.99 -21.74
CA PRO A 357 29.72 -11.88 -22.89
C PRO A 357 30.11 -10.42 -23.13
N ALA A 358 31.41 -10.12 -23.02
CA ALA A 358 31.93 -8.77 -23.15
C ALA A 358 31.60 -8.18 -24.54
N ALA A 359 30.94 -7.02 -24.55
CA ALA A 359 30.70 -6.28 -25.78
C ALA A 359 32.05 -5.85 -26.41
N PRO A 360 32.24 -5.97 -27.74
CA PRO A 360 33.51 -5.68 -28.39
C PRO A 360 33.84 -4.18 -28.33
N ASN A 361 34.70 -3.79 -27.37
CA ASN A 361 35.37 -2.50 -27.21
C ASN A 361 34.61 -1.26 -27.72
N VAL A 362 33.42 -1.00 -27.17
CA VAL A 362 32.83 0.34 -27.22
C VAL A 362 33.57 1.20 -26.19
N ALA A 363 34.43 2.10 -26.66
CA ALA A 363 35.16 3.03 -25.79
C ALA A 363 34.19 4.03 -25.15
N ILE A 364 33.87 3.86 -23.87
CA ILE A 364 33.06 4.80 -23.10
C ILE A 364 33.92 6.02 -22.76
N SER A 365 33.92 7.01 -23.64
CA SER A 365 34.55 8.32 -23.38
C SER A 365 33.70 9.11 -22.38
N GLY A 366 34.06 9.07 -21.09
CA GLY A 366 33.24 9.65 -20.02
C GLY A 366 33.95 9.82 -18.67
N SER A 367 35.06 10.57 -18.68
CA SER A 367 35.71 11.22 -17.52
C SER A 367 35.56 10.60 -16.12
N GLU A 368 36.65 10.03 -15.60
CA GLU A 368 36.91 10.07 -14.16
C GLU A 368 37.15 11.52 -13.71
N ARG A 369 36.38 12.00 -12.72
CA ARG A 369 36.76 13.06 -11.76
C ARG A 369 35.75 13.20 -10.63
#